data_AF-A0A9D6IN55-F1
#
_entry.id   AF-A0A9D6IN55-F1
#
_cell.length_a   1.000
_cell.length_b   1.000
_cell.length_c   1.000
_cell.angle_alpha   90.00
_cell.angle_beta   90.00
_cell.angle_gamma   90.00
#
_symmetry.space_group_name_H-M   'P 1'
#
loop_
_entity.id
_entity.type
_entity.pdbx_description
1 polymer ?
#
loop_
_entity_poly.entity_id
_entity_poly.type
_entity_poly.pdbx_seq_one_letter_code
_entity_poly.pdbx_strand_id
1 'polypeptide(L)'
;MAMTVQDLHDLIHLVEMHQEWRAELRRVLLTDELLSLPQIVKELAQKVELIAVEVRKLAEEQRKLAEEQRKLAESLRQLSDAVQILIIDVADTKGFVLELRYERRAHAYFDKVLRRLHVLSQEELNDQLEDACEKGVITEDERHDVLLADLVARGRRLPDRVQTHMVAEVSAKIDSRDVERAVRRARTFAKLGTPVLAVVAGKSITDDAAETAAELGVVQVLDGQVTPR
;
A
#
# COMPACT_ATOMS: atom_id res chain seq x y z
N MET A 1 -89.08 -22.80 -22.71
CA MET A 1 -89.39 -21.88 -23.82
C MET A 1 -88.09 -21.25 -24.26
N ALA A 2 -87.80 -21.22 -25.56
CA ALA A 2 -86.58 -20.61 -26.08
C ALA A 2 -86.81 -19.10 -26.26
N MET A 3 -86.00 -18.28 -25.61
CA MET A 3 -86.01 -16.82 -25.75
C MET A 3 -85.48 -16.45 -27.15
N THR A 4 -86.21 -15.64 -27.90
CA THR A 4 -85.81 -15.17 -29.23
C THR A 4 -85.09 -13.82 -29.16
N VAL A 5 -84.41 -13.41 -30.24
CA VAL A 5 -83.66 -12.15 -30.30
C VAL A 5 -84.59 -10.91 -30.23
N GLN A 6 -85.84 -11.04 -30.68
CA GLN A 6 -86.87 -10.01 -30.52
C GLN A 6 -87.30 -9.86 -29.07
N ASP A 7 -87.52 -10.97 -28.36
CA ASP A 7 -87.84 -10.94 -26.93
C ASP A 7 -86.76 -10.21 -26.10
N LEU A 8 -85.49 -10.33 -26.48
CA LEU A 8 -84.38 -9.62 -25.83
C LEU A 8 -84.37 -8.11 -26.14
N HIS A 9 -84.71 -7.70 -27.36
CA HIS A 9 -84.80 -6.28 -27.71
C HIS A 9 -86.01 -5.61 -27.04
N ASP A 10 -87.14 -6.30 -26.96
CA ASP A 10 -88.33 -5.81 -26.27
C ASP A 10 -88.08 -5.66 -24.76
N LEU A 11 -87.34 -6.60 -24.16
CA LEU A 11 -86.88 -6.50 -22.77
C LEU A 11 -85.97 -5.28 -22.57
N ILE A 12 -85.02 -5.03 -23.47
CA ILE A 12 -84.13 -3.86 -23.40
C ILE A 12 -84.94 -2.55 -23.48
N HIS A 13 -85.88 -2.44 -24.42
CA HIS A 13 -86.73 -1.26 -24.55
C HIS A 13 -87.60 -1.00 -23.32
N LEU A 14 -88.21 -2.03 -22.74
CA LEU A 14 -88.99 -1.93 -21.50
C LEU A 14 -88.13 -1.46 -20.31
N VAL A 15 -86.90 -1.95 -20.22
CA VAL A 15 -85.95 -1.57 -19.15
C VAL A 15 -85.43 -0.14 -19.33
N GLU A 16 -85.30 0.33 -20.57
CA GLU A 16 -84.96 1.74 -20.85
C GLU A 16 -86.08 2.71 -20.48
N MET A 17 -87.34 2.30 -20.67
CA MET A 17 -88.53 3.11 -20.34
C MET A 17 -88.82 3.18 -18.84
N HIS A 18 -88.45 2.13 -18.07
CA HIS A 18 -88.73 2.03 -16.63
C HIS A 18 -87.44 2.09 -15.80
N GLN A 19 -87.15 3.25 -15.20
CA GLN A 19 -85.95 3.47 -14.37
C GLN A 19 -85.82 2.46 -13.21
N GLU A 20 -86.94 2.02 -12.63
CA GLU A 20 -86.98 1.02 -11.55
C GLU A 20 -86.45 -0.34 -12.01
N TRP A 21 -86.84 -0.81 -13.20
CA TRP A 21 -86.42 -2.10 -13.73
C TRP A 21 -84.95 -2.09 -14.15
N ARG A 22 -84.46 -0.95 -14.64
CA ARG A 22 -83.05 -0.72 -14.91
C ARG A 22 -82.22 -0.78 -13.63
N ALA A 23 -82.72 -0.24 -12.53
CA ALA A 23 -82.04 -0.30 -11.23
C ALA A 23 -81.96 -1.74 -10.70
N GLU A 24 -83.05 -2.51 -10.78
CA GLU A 24 -83.09 -3.91 -10.35
C GLU A 24 -82.21 -4.83 -11.22
N LEU A 25 -82.28 -4.71 -12.56
CA LEU A 25 -81.40 -5.47 -13.46
C LEU A 25 -79.93 -5.09 -13.26
N ARG A 26 -79.63 -3.81 -13.01
CA ARG A 26 -78.28 -3.37 -12.67
C ARG A 26 -77.81 -4.02 -11.38
N ARG A 27 -78.64 -4.09 -10.33
CA ARG A 27 -78.29 -4.72 -9.05
C ARG A 27 -78.04 -6.23 -9.16
N VAL A 28 -78.78 -6.93 -10.01
CA VAL A 28 -78.65 -8.38 -10.22
C VAL A 28 -77.48 -8.75 -11.15
N LEU A 29 -77.25 -7.97 -12.22
CA LEU A 29 -76.24 -8.26 -13.25
C LEU A 29 -74.89 -7.58 -12.99
N LEU A 30 -74.91 -6.38 -12.40
CA LEU A 30 -73.73 -5.59 -12.04
C LEU A 30 -73.70 -5.47 -10.52
N THR A 31 -73.09 -6.46 -9.87
CA THR A 31 -72.88 -6.42 -8.42
C THR A 31 -72.20 -5.12 -8.00
N ASP A 32 -72.44 -4.67 -6.77
CA ASP A 32 -71.87 -3.42 -6.24
C ASP A 32 -70.33 -3.38 -6.38
N GLU A 33 -69.68 -4.55 -6.30
CA GLU A 33 -68.26 -4.72 -6.55
C GLU A 33 -67.86 -4.29 -7.98
N LEU A 34 -68.58 -4.75 -9.00
CA LEU A 34 -68.32 -4.43 -10.41
C LEU A 34 -68.62 -2.96 -10.74
N LEU A 35 -69.61 -2.36 -10.06
CA LEU A 35 -69.92 -0.94 -10.17
C LEU A 35 -68.87 -0.04 -9.49
N SER A 36 -68.16 -0.55 -8.47
CA SER A 36 -67.09 0.16 -7.77
C SER A 36 -65.73 0.12 -8.47
N LEU A 37 -65.51 -0.86 -9.37
CA LEU A 37 -64.24 -1.06 -10.07
C LEU A 37 -63.69 0.19 -10.78
N PRO A 38 -64.48 1.00 -11.53
CA PRO A 38 -63.95 2.21 -12.18
C PRO A 38 -63.36 3.21 -11.19
N GLN A 39 -63.96 3.32 -10.00
CA GLN A 39 -63.48 4.19 -8.94
C GLN A 39 -62.18 3.63 -8.33
N ILE A 40 -62.12 2.32 -8.08
CA ILE A 40 -60.89 1.64 -7.60
C ILE A 40 -59.75 1.80 -8.60
N VAL A 41 -60.01 1.60 -9.90
CA VAL A 41 -59.03 1.78 -10.97
C VAL A 41 -58.53 3.22 -11.04
N LYS A 42 -59.42 4.21 -10.86
CA LYS A 42 -59.05 5.62 -10.81
C LYS A 42 -58.16 5.94 -9.61
N GLU A 43 -58.50 5.43 -8.43
CA GLU A 43 -57.67 5.59 -7.22
C GLU A 43 -56.32 4.91 -7.34
N LEU A 44 -56.27 3.72 -7.96
CA LEU A 44 -55.03 3.02 -8.25
C LEU A 44 -54.17 3.79 -9.24
N ALA A 45 -54.75 4.32 -10.32
CA ALA A 45 -54.04 5.13 -11.31
C ALA A 45 -53.41 6.37 -10.66
N GLN A 46 -54.14 7.05 -9.77
CA GLN A 46 -53.61 8.20 -9.02
C GLN A 46 -52.44 7.80 -8.10
N LYS A 47 -52.54 6.67 -7.40
CA LYS A 47 -51.43 6.15 -6.57
C LYS A 47 -50.22 5.78 -7.41
N VAL A 48 -50.43 5.18 -8.58
CA VAL A 48 -49.35 4.83 -9.52
C VAL A 48 -48.66 6.10 -10.05
N GLU A 49 -49.41 7.15 -10.37
CA GLU A 49 -48.84 8.44 -10.78
C GLU A 49 -48.00 9.08 -9.67
N LEU A 50 -48.49 9.08 -8.43
CA LEU A 50 -47.75 9.57 -7.25
C LEU A 50 -46.43 8.81 -7.07
N ILE A 51 -46.48 7.47 -7.09
CA ILE A 51 -45.29 6.62 -6.98
C ILE A 51 -44.33 6.88 -8.14
N ALA A 52 -44.83 7.05 -9.36
CA ALA A 52 -43.98 7.33 -10.52
C ALA A 52 -43.22 8.66 -10.37
N VAL A 53 -43.83 9.67 -9.75
CA VAL A 53 -43.16 10.94 -9.43
C VAL A 53 -42.09 10.73 -8.36
N GLU A 54 -42.39 10.01 -7.28
CA GLU A 54 -41.41 9.71 -6.22
C GLU A 54 -40.21 8.91 -6.73
N VAL A 55 -40.46 7.89 -7.56
CA VAL A 55 -39.41 7.07 -8.19
C VAL A 55 -38.51 7.93 -9.09
N ARG A 56 -39.07 8.87 -9.85
CA ARG A 56 -38.27 9.81 -10.66
C ARG A 56 -37.39 10.69 -9.79
N LYS A 57 -37.94 11.23 -8.69
CA LYS A 57 -37.18 12.06 -7.74
C LYS A 57 -36.02 11.28 -7.11
N LEU A 58 -36.29 10.06 -6.64
CA LEU A 58 -35.26 9.16 -6.09
C LEU A 58 -34.20 8.81 -7.14
N ALA A 59 -34.58 8.59 -8.39
CA ALA A 59 -33.63 8.33 -9.47
C ALA A 59 -32.71 9.53 -9.75
N GLU A 60 -33.22 10.75 -9.65
CA GLU A 60 -32.41 11.97 -9.77
C GLU A 60 -31.45 12.15 -8.59
N GLU A 61 -31.92 11.91 -7.36
CA GLU A 61 -31.07 11.95 -6.16
C GLU A 61 -29.95 10.90 -6.23
N GLN A 62 -30.27 9.67 -6.66
CA GLN A 62 -29.28 8.61 -6.88
C GLN A 62 -28.25 8.99 -7.94
N ARG A 63 -28.65 9.66 -9.03
CA ARG A 63 -27.71 10.14 -10.05
C ARG A 63 -26.76 11.19 -9.50
N LYS A 64 -27.26 12.14 -8.70
CA LYS A 64 -26.42 13.16 -8.03
C LYS A 64 -25.43 12.53 -7.08
N LEU A 65 -25.88 11.60 -6.24
CA LEU A 65 -25.02 10.88 -5.31
C LEU A 65 -23.93 10.07 -6.04
N ALA A 66 -24.28 9.41 -7.14
CA ALA A 66 -23.31 8.67 -7.96
C ALA A 66 -22.25 9.60 -8.57
N GLU A 67 -22.61 10.82 -8.94
CA GLU A 67 -21.67 11.81 -9.46
C GLU A 67 -20.73 12.34 -8.35
N GLU A 68 -21.26 12.62 -7.16
CA GLU A 68 -20.46 13.00 -5.99
C GLU A 68 -19.48 11.89 -5.58
N GLN A 69 -19.93 10.64 -5.58
CA GLN A 69 -19.06 9.49 -5.31
C GLN A 69 -17.93 9.37 -6.35
N ARG A 70 -18.20 9.63 -7.63
CA ARG A 70 -17.16 9.64 -8.66
C ARG A 70 -16.12 10.73 -8.41
N LYS A 71 -16.56 11.95 -8.07
CA LYS A 71 -15.65 13.07 -7.74
C LYS A 71 -14.79 12.74 -6.53
N LEU A 72 -15.38 12.18 -5.48
CA LEU A 72 -14.65 11.76 -4.28
C LEU A 72 -13.61 10.66 -4.59
N ALA A 73 -13.99 9.67 -5.41
CA ALA A 73 -13.07 8.61 -5.82
C ALA A 73 -11.87 9.15 -6.61
N GLU A 74 -12.08 10.16 -7.44
CA GLU A 74 -11.01 10.84 -8.18
C GLU A 74 -10.08 11.63 -7.24
N SER A 75 -10.63 12.40 -6.30
CA SER A 75 -9.82 13.10 -5.29
C SER A 75 -9.01 12.15 -4.42
N LEU A 76 -9.56 10.99 -4.05
CA LEU A 76 -8.84 9.96 -3.29
C LEU A 76 -7.67 9.36 -4.08
N ARG A 77 -7.84 9.15 -5.40
CA ARG A 77 -6.73 8.71 -6.27
C ARG A 77 -5.62 9.75 -6.33
N GLN A 78 -5.97 11.02 -6.55
CA GLN A 78 -4.99 12.12 -6.58
C GLN A 78 -4.23 12.24 -5.26
N LEU A 79 -4.91 12.11 -4.12
CA LEU A 79 -4.26 12.11 -2.81
C LEU A 79 -3.34 10.90 -2.63
N SER A 80 -3.77 9.71 -3.06
CA SER A 80 -2.94 8.51 -3.02
C SER A 80 -1.65 8.68 -3.83
N ASP A 81 -1.75 9.22 -5.04
CA ASP A 81 -0.59 9.45 -5.91
C ASP A 81 0.36 10.48 -5.30
N ALA A 82 -0.17 11.58 -4.74
CA ALA A 82 0.63 12.59 -4.04
C ALA A 82 1.35 12.00 -2.81
N VAL A 83 0.69 11.13 -2.06
CA VAL A 83 1.29 10.42 -0.92
C VAL A 83 2.41 9.49 -1.38
N GLN A 84 2.26 8.78 -2.51
CA GLN A 84 3.32 7.94 -3.05
C GLN A 84 4.56 8.75 -3.43
N ILE A 85 4.37 9.91 -4.07
CA ILE A 85 5.49 10.81 -4.40
C ILE A 85 6.18 11.30 -3.12
N LEU A 86 5.41 11.74 -2.12
CA LEU A 86 5.98 12.15 -0.82
C LEU A 86 6.76 11.04 -0.12
N ILE A 87 6.30 9.78 -0.22
CA ILE A 87 7.03 8.64 0.34
C ILE A 87 8.41 8.51 -0.33
N ILE A 88 8.49 8.68 -1.64
CA ILE A 88 9.75 8.64 -2.41
C ILE A 88 10.65 9.82 -1.99
N ASP A 89 10.13 11.05 -1.99
CA ASP A 89 10.90 12.24 -1.60
C ASP A 89 11.43 12.16 -0.16
N VAL A 90 10.65 11.59 0.75
CA VAL A 90 11.06 11.37 2.14
C VAL A 90 12.12 10.28 2.23
N ALA A 91 12.07 9.24 1.38
CA ALA A 91 13.11 8.23 1.31
C ALA A 91 14.44 8.85 0.84
N ASP A 92 14.40 9.66 -0.21
CA ASP A 92 15.58 10.36 -0.74
C ASP A 92 16.16 11.36 0.27
N THR A 93 15.30 12.14 0.94
CA THR A 93 15.71 13.07 1.99
C THR A 93 16.34 12.34 3.18
N LYS A 94 15.81 11.17 3.56
CA LYS A 94 16.42 10.32 4.59
C LYS A 94 17.80 9.83 4.15
N GLY A 95 17.96 9.44 2.88
CA GLY A 95 19.26 9.11 2.29
C GLY A 95 20.27 10.24 2.45
N PHE A 96 19.92 11.45 2.03
CA PHE A 96 20.78 12.62 2.16
C PHE A 96 21.14 12.96 3.62
N VAL A 97 20.18 12.86 4.55
CA VAL A 97 20.42 13.11 5.99
C VAL A 97 21.30 12.02 6.61
N LEU A 98 21.18 10.78 6.14
CA LEU A 98 22.05 9.69 6.56
C LEU A 98 23.48 9.97 6.08
N GLU A 99 23.70 10.22 4.79
CA GLU A 99 25.01 10.58 4.22
C GLU A 99 25.68 11.73 4.98
N LEU A 100 24.95 12.83 5.21
CA LEU A 100 25.46 13.99 5.96
C LEU A 100 25.82 13.65 7.43
N ARG A 101 25.13 12.67 8.03
CA ARG A 101 25.44 12.18 9.38
C ARG A 101 26.63 11.21 9.39
N TYR A 102 26.84 10.43 8.34
CA TYR A 102 27.97 9.51 8.23
C TYR A 102 29.29 10.25 8.07
N GLU A 103 29.37 11.25 7.19
CA GLU A 103 30.61 12.02 6.99
C GLU A 103 31.11 12.68 8.29
N ARG A 104 30.19 13.16 9.14
CA ARG A 104 30.55 13.90 10.36
C ARG A 104 30.73 13.04 11.61
N ARG A 105 30.21 11.80 11.66
CA ARG A 105 30.24 10.98 12.88
C ARG A 105 30.88 9.60 12.74
N ALA A 106 31.12 9.09 11.53
CA ALA A 106 31.78 7.79 11.34
C ALA A 106 33.13 7.73 12.07
N HIS A 107 33.92 8.81 12.00
CA HIS A 107 35.19 8.91 12.74
C HIS A 107 35.00 8.80 14.27
N ALA A 108 33.94 9.38 14.84
CA ALA A 108 33.68 9.33 16.28
C ALA A 108 33.20 7.94 16.75
N TYR A 109 32.41 7.24 15.93
CA TYR A 109 31.90 5.91 16.26
C TYR A 109 32.97 4.82 16.10
N PHE A 110 33.83 4.93 15.09
CA PHE A 110 34.75 3.85 14.70
C PHE A 110 36.23 4.08 15.09
N ASP A 111 36.61 5.23 15.67
CA ASP A 111 37.99 5.49 16.13
C ASP A 111 38.46 4.49 17.21
N LYS A 112 37.54 3.92 17.99
CA LYS A 112 37.83 2.85 18.96
C LYS A 112 38.09 1.50 18.30
N VAL A 113 37.66 1.30 17.05
CA VAL A 113 37.83 0.05 16.29
C VAL A 113 39.15 0.08 15.50
N LEU A 114 39.36 1.12 14.68
CA LEU A 114 40.61 1.34 13.94
C LEU A 114 41.13 2.76 14.14
N ARG A 115 42.44 2.89 14.38
CA ARG A 115 43.12 4.19 14.46
C ARG A 115 43.47 4.73 13.08
N ARG A 116 43.52 6.06 12.97
CA ARG A 116 43.76 6.79 11.70
C ARG A 116 42.81 6.31 10.62
N LEU A 117 41.51 6.30 10.96
CA LEU A 117 40.46 5.87 10.06
C LEU A 117 40.37 6.81 8.86
N HIS A 118 40.51 6.26 7.66
CA HIS A 118 40.23 6.91 6.39
C HIS A 118 39.03 6.19 5.78
N VAL A 119 37.90 6.88 5.69
CA VAL A 119 36.71 6.38 4.98
C VAL A 119 37.02 6.47 3.49
N LEU A 120 36.84 5.36 2.76
CA LEU A 120 37.02 5.35 1.32
C LEU A 120 35.87 6.14 0.67
N SER A 121 36.20 7.01 -0.27
CA SER A 121 35.17 7.62 -1.12
C SER A 121 34.54 6.56 -2.04
N GLN A 122 33.37 6.88 -2.60
CA GLN A 122 32.72 5.99 -3.58
C GLN A 122 33.63 5.71 -4.78
N GLU A 123 34.39 6.71 -5.23
CA GLU A 123 35.35 6.61 -6.32
C GLU A 123 36.52 5.67 -5.93
N GLU A 124 37.15 5.88 -4.77
CA GLU A 124 38.25 5.03 -4.27
C GLU A 124 37.84 3.56 -4.10
N LEU A 125 36.60 3.33 -3.64
CA LEU A 125 36.05 1.99 -3.47
C LEU A 125 35.74 1.33 -4.82
N ASN A 126 35.12 2.07 -5.74
CA ASN A 126 34.76 1.57 -7.05
C ASN A 126 36.01 1.17 -7.85
N ASP A 127 37.03 2.02 -7.88
CA ASP A 127 38.28 1.73 -8.59
C ASP A 127 38.95 0.46 -8.06
N GLN A 128 38.99 0.26 -6.74
CA GLN A 128 39.57 -0.95 -6.14
C GLN A 128 38.79 -2.22 -6.48
N LEU A 129 37.45 -2.15 -6.54
CA LEU A 129 36.61 -3.30 -6.85
C LEU A 129 36.59 -3.59 -8.36
N GLU A 130 36.64 -2.58 -9.22
CA GLU A 130 36.80 -2.73 -10.67
C GLU A 130 38.10 -3.48 -10.96
N ASP A 131 39.22 -3.00 -10.41
CA ASP A 131 40.53 -3.64 -10.51
C ASP A 131 40.50 -5.12 -10.09
N ALA A 132 39.74 -5.45 -9.04
CA ALA A 132 39.61 -6.81 -8.53
C ALA A 132 38.71 -7.69 -9.43
N CYS A 133 37.65 -7.10 -10.00
CA CYS A 133 36.75 -7.75 -10.94
C CYS A 133 37.48 -8.07 -12.26
N GLU A 134 38.24 -7.11 -12.80
CA GLU A 134 39.07 -7.29 -14.00
C GLU A 134 40.13 -8.39 -13.82
N LYS A 135 40.70 -8.50 -12.62
CA LYS A 135 41.66 -9.55 -12.25
C LYS A 135 40.98 -10.91 -11.95
N GLY A 136 39.65 -10.99 -12.00
CA GLY A 136 38.86 -12.19 -11.73
C GLY A 136 38.88 -12.64 -10.26
N VAL A 137 39.23 -11.76 -9.33
CA VAL A 137 39.27 -12.05 -7.89
C VAL A 137 37.86 -12.08 -7.29
N ILE A 138 36.99 -11.21 -7.81
CA ILE A 138 35.56 -11.12 -7.46
C ILE A 138 34.73 -11.14 -8.74
N THR A 139 33.45 -11.52 -8.62
CA THR A 139 32.48 -11.43 -9.73
C THR A 139 31.83 -10.06 -9.79
N GLU A 140 31.13 -9.76 -10.90
CA GLU A 140 30.37 -8.52 -11.03
C GLU A 140 29.26 -8.40 -9.97
N ASP A 141 28.58 -9.50 -9.66
CA ASP A 141 27.56 -9.54 -8.60
C ASP A 141 28.17 -9.29 -7.21
N GLU A 142 29.37 -9.83 -6.96
CA GLU A 142 30.12 -9.61 -5.73
C GLU A 142 30.60 -8.16 -5.59
N ARG A 143 31.08 -7.57 -6.70
CA ARG A 143 31.42 -6.14 -6.78
C ARG A 143 30.20 -5.28 -6.44
N HIS A 144 29.07 -5.54 -7.07
CA HIS A 144 27.84 -4.80 -6.81
C HIS A 144 27.38 -4.93 -5.34
N ASP A 145 27.43 -6.12 -4.75
CA ASP A 145 27.04 -6.32 -3.35
C ASP A 145 27.93 -5.55 -2.36
N VAL A 146 29.24 -5.46 -2.60
CA VAL A 146 30.15 -4.68 -1.74
C VAL A 146 29.92 -3.17 -1.91
N LEU A 147 29.64 -2.70 -3.13
CA LEU A 147 29.34 -1.28 -3.38
C LEU A 147 28.10 -0.78 -2.62
N LEU A 148 27.21 -1.69 -2.23
CA LEU A 148 26.02 -1.39 -1.43
C LEU A 148 26.29 -1.34 0.08
N ALA A 149 27.54 -1.53 0.53
CA ALA A 149 27.91 -1.39 1.94
C ALA A 149 27.74 0.07 2.41
N ASP A 150 27.22 0.28 3.63
CA ASP A 150 27.00 1.63 4.16
C ASP A 150 28.32 2.39 4.40
N LEU A 151 29.40 1.65 4.71
CA LEU A 151 30.71 2.24 4.94
C LEU A 151 31.83 1.22 4.66
N VAL A 152 32.85 1.66 3.92
CA VAL A 152 34.14 0.99 3.85
C VAL A 152 35.24 1.96 4.29
N ALA A 153 36.09 1.53 5.22
CA ALA A 153 37.16 2.38 5.73
C ALA A 153 38.44 1.59 5.95
N ARG A 154 39.58 2.27 5.83
CA ARG A 154 40.91 1.72 6.12
C ARG A 154 41.49 2.38 7.37
N GLY A 155 42.20 1.61 8.17
CA GLY A 155 42.88 2.12 9.35
C GLY A 155 43.88 1.12 9.92
N ARG A 156 44.30 1.35 11.16
CA ARG A 156 45.24 0.47 11.88
C ARG A 156 44.58 -0.15 13.10
N ARG A 157 44.64 -1.47 13.21
CA ARG A 157 44.14 -2.20 14.37
C ARG A 157 45.01 -1.90 15.59
N LEU A 158 44.40 -1.66 16.75
CA LEU A 158 45.12 -1.22 17.97
C LEU A 158 46.05 -2.24 18.66
N PRO A 159 45.93 -3.57 18.50
CA PRO A 159 46.85 -4.52 19.11
C PRO A 159 48.21 -4.62 18.40
N ASP A 160 48.23 -4.53 17.07
CA ASP A 160 49.40 -4.88 16.24
C ASP A 160 49.73 -3.84 15.15
N ARG A 161 48.95 -2.77 15.07
CA ARG A 161 49.07 -1.69 14.08
C ARG A 161 49.04 -2.15 12.62
N VAL A 162 48.51 -3.35 12.37
CA VAL A 162 48.34 -3.89 11.02
C VAL A 162 47.31 -3.04 10.29
N GLN A 163 47.60 -2.70 9.03
CA GLN A 163 46.64 -2.03 8.17
C GLN A 163 45.48 -2.97 7.89
N THR A 164 44.27 -2.51 8.18
CA THR A 164 43.07 -3.33 8.16
C THR A 164 41.94 -2.48 7.58
N HIS A 165 41.15 -3.07 6.72
CA HIS A 165 39.90 -2.49 6.25
C HIS A 165 38.77 -2.87 7.20
N MET A 166 37.72 -2.07 7.21
CA MET A 166 36.45 -2.42 7.80
C MET A 166 35.35 -2.22 6.76
N VAL A 167 34.36 -3.10 6.79
CA VAL A 167 33.09 -2.96 6.09
C VAL A 167 32.02 -2.91 7.15
N ALA A 168 31.24 -1.83 7.19
CA ALA A 168 30.22 -1.62 8.21
C ALA A 168 28.82 -1.51 7.60
N GLU A 169 27.86 -2.17 8.25
CA GLU A 169 26.42 -1.98 8.05
C GLU A 169 25.89 -1.16 9.22
N VAL A 170 25.04 -0.18 8.94
CA VAL A 170 24.58 0.76 9.95
C VAL A 170 23.08 0.99 9.84
N SER A 171 22.38 0.60 10.90
CA SER A 171 20.93 0.69 10.98
C SER A 171 20.49 1.31 12.31
N ALA A 172 19.29 1.88 12.37
CA ALA A 172 18.75 2.40 13.64
C ALA A 172 18.57 1.27 14.67
N LYS A 173 18.20 0.09 14.20
CA LYS A 173 18.05 -1.15 14.96
C LYS A 173 18.64 -2.30 14.14
N ILE A 174 19.67 -2.94 14.70
CA ILE A 174 20.42 -4.01 14.05
C ILE A 174 19.67 -5.35 14.18
N ASP A 175 19.45 -6.01 13.04
CA ASP A 175 18.91 -7.38 12.97
C ASP A 175 19.96 -8.39 12.43
N SER A 176 19.61 -9.68 12.41
CA SER A 176 20.52 -10.75 11.97
C SER A 176 20.92 -10.60 10.50
N ARG A 177 20.06 -10.01 9.67
CA ARG A 177 20.38 -9.75 8.24
C ARG A 177 21.44 -8.68 8.11
N ASP A 178 21.41 -7.63 8.93
CA ASP A 178 22.46 -6.61 8.97
C ASP A 178 23.83 -7.25 9.29
N VAL A 179 23.87 -8.20 10.22
CA VAL A 179 25.09 -8.95 10.58
C VAL A 179 25.56 -9.82 9.42
N GLU A 180 24.66 -10.59 8.80
CA GLU A 180 24.98 -11.43 7.64
C GLU A 180 25.50 -10.61 6.46
N ARG A 181 24.91 -9.44 6.18
CA ARG A 181 25.39 -8.52 5.12
C ARG A 181 26.79 -8.03 5.42
N ALA A 182 27.07 -7.58 6.65
CA ALA A 182 28.39 -7.11 7.05
C ALA A 182 29.45 -8.21 6.86
N VAL A 183 29.14 -9.44 7.28
CA VAL A 183 30.04 -10.59 7.14
C VAL A 183 30.27 -10.96 5.68
N ARG A 184 29.21 -11.07 4.90
CA ARG A 184 29.29 -11.44 3.48
C ARG A 184 30.13 -10.43 2.71
N ARG A 185 29.83 -9.14 2.85
CA ARG A 185 30.55 -8.05 2.17
C ARG A 185 32.01 -7.93 2.62
N ALA A 186 32.28 -8.08 3.92
CA ALA A 186 33.64 -8.11 4.44
C ALA A 186 34.45 -9.29 3.89
N ARG A 187 33.84 -10.48 3.76
CA ARG A 187 34.49 -11.67 3.17
C ARG A 187 34.80 -11.45 1.69
N THR A 188 33.88 -10.87 0.93
CA THR A 188 34.11 -10.51 -0.47
C THR A 188 35.25 -9.50 -0.59
N PHE A 189 35.24 -8.43 0.22
CA PHE A 189 36.32 -7.44 0.21
C PHE A 189 37.67 -8.03 0.65
N ALA A 190 37.68 -9.01 1.55
CA ALA A 190 38.91 -9.66 2.00
C ALA A 190 39.63 -10.42 0.90
N LYS A 191 38.94 -10.83 -0.18
CA LYS A 191 39.55 -11.46 -1.36
C LYS A 191 40.59 -10.56 -2.04
N LEU A 192 40.51 -9.24 -1.85
CA LEU A 192 41.49 -8.26 -2.34
C LEU A 192 42.85 -8.33 -1.61
N GLY A 193 43.01 -9.25 -0.65
CA GLY A 193 44.31 -9.55 -0.03
C GLY A 193 44.66 -8.69 1.18
N THR A 194 43.69 -7.96 1.74
CA THR A 194 43.89 -7.19 2.98
C THR A 194 43.02 -7.74 4.11
N PRO A 195 43.48 -7.66 5.37
CA PRO A 195 42.63 -8.01 6.51
C PRO A 195 41.41 -7.10 6.56
N VAL A 196 40.23 -7.68 6.75
CA VAL A 196 38.96 -6.93 6.82
C VAL A 196 38.22 -7.28 8.11
N LEU A 197 37.63 -6.27 8.75
CA LEU A 197 36.70 -6.43 9.87
C LEU A 197 35.28 -6.19 9.37
N ALA A 198 34.38 -7.13 9.67
CA ALA A 198 32.95 -6.89 9.58
C ALA A 198 32.49 -6.11 10.82
N VAL A 199 31.69 -5.07 10.61
CA VAL A 199 31.20 -4.19 11.67
C VAL A 199 29.70 -3.96 11.49
N VAL A 200 28.95 -3.92 12.59
CA VAL A 200 27.57 -3.43 12.61
C VAL A 200 27.47 -2.26 13.57
N ALA A 201 26.75 -1.20 13.19
CA ALA A 201 26.55 -0.04 14.04
C ALA A 201 25.09 0.42 14.10
N GLY A 202 24.68 0.96 15.25
CA GLY A 202 23.30 1.38 15.44
C GLY A 202 23.00 1.91 16.82
N LYS A 203 21.72 2.17 17.10
CA LYS A 203 21.26 2.57 18.45
C LYS A 203 20.87 1.39 19.32
N SER A 204 20.47 0.29 18.69
CA SER A 204 20.01 -0.92 19.37
C SER A 204 20.26 -2.13 18.49
N ILE A 205 20.34 -3.30 19.10
CA ILE A 205 20.52 -4.59 18.44
C ILE A 205 19.47 -5.57 18.97
N THR A 206 18.99 -6.48 18.13
CA THR A 206 18.13 -7.60 18.56
C THR A 206 18.95 -8.71 19.19
N ASP A 207 18.33 -9.52 20.07
CA ASP A 207 19.05 -10.60 20.77
C ASP A 207 19.64 -11.63 19.79
N ASP A 208 18.85 -12.05 18.78
CA ASP A 208 19.28 -12.92 17.67
C ASP A 208 20.50 -12.34 16.92
N ALA A 209 20.44 -11.04 16.58
CA ALA A 209 21.55 -10.38 15.90
C ALA A 209 22.81 -10.29 16.78
N ALA A 210 22.66 -10.06 18.09
CA ALA A 210 23.78 -9.99 19.01
C ALA A 210 24.48 -11.35 19.16
N GLU A 211 23.69 -12.43 19.24
CA GLU A 211 24.18 -13.82 19.26
C GLU A 211 24.90 -14.16 17.95
N THR A 212 24.24 -13.92 16.80
CA THR A 212 24.83 -14.13 15.47
C THR A 212 26.12 -13.33 15.27
N ALA A 213 26.16 -12.07 15.74
CA ALA A 213 27.34 -11.23 15.64
C ALA A 213 28.50 -11.76 16.50
N ALA A 214 28.22 -12.29 17.69
CA ALA A 214 29.22 -12.92 18.54
C ALA A 214 29.77 -14.20 17.89
N GLU A 215 28.90 -15.06 17.37
CA GLU A 215 29.28 -16.31 16.69
C GLU A 215 30.16 -16.05 15.45
N LEU A 216 29.81 -15.04 14.65
CA LEU A 216 30.53 -14.69 13.42
C LEU A 216 31.71 -13.73 13.65
N GLY A 217 31.93 -13.30 14.90
CA GLY A 217 33.03 -12.42 15.28
C GLY A 217 32.94 -11.01 14.68
N VAL A 218 31.73 -10.48 14.53
CA VAL A 218 31.42 -9.15 14.02
C VAL A 218 31.54 -8.12 15.13
N VAL A 219 32.19 -7.00 14.84
CA VAL A 219 32.34 -5.91 15.82
C VAL A 219 31.03 -5.12 15.91
N GLN A 220 30.52 -4.93 17.12
CA GLN A 220 29.27 -4.20 17.36
C GLN A 220 29.57 -2.80 17.90
N VAL A 221 28.95 -1.78 17.31
CA VAL A 221 29.08 -0.38 17.73
C VAL A 221 27.71 0.20 18.04
N LEU A 222 27.38 0.30 19.33
CA LEU A 222 26.09 0.80 19.82
C LEU A 222 26.28 2.18 20.45
N ASP A 223 25.64 3.21 19.89
CA ASP A 223 25.75 4.61 20.35
C ASP A 223 27.21 5.08 20.61
N GLY A 224 28.18 4.58 19.83
CA GLY A 224 29.62 4.90 19.97
C GLY A 224 30.36 4.19 21.10
N GLN A 225 29.72 3.20 21.71
CA GLN A 225 30.39 2.18 22.51
C GLN A 225 30.66 0.96 21.65
N VAL A 226 31.90 0.48 21.70
CA VAL A 226 32.31 -0.72 20.98
C VAL A 226 32.17 -1.89 21.95
N THR A 227 31.36 -2.87 21.59
CA THR A 227 31.34 -4.15 22.32
C THR A 227 32.49 -4.99 21.77
N PRO A 228 33.48 -5.36 22.61
CA PRO A 228 34.60 -6.19 22.15
C PRO A 228 34.13 -7.59 21.77
N ARG A 229 34.91 -8.22 20.88
CA ARG A 229 34.86 -9.65 20.54
C ARG A 229 35.02 -10.53 21.77
#